data_AF-A0A6J8AI02-F1
#
_entry.id   AF-A0A6J8AI02-F1
#
_cell.length_a   1.000
_cell.length_b   1.000
_cell.length_c   1.000
_cell.angle_alpha   90.00
_cell.angle_beta   90.00
_cell.angle_gamma   90.00
#
_symmetry.space_group_name_H-M   'P 1'
#
loop_
_entity.id
_entity.type
_entity.pdbx_description
1 polymer ?
#
loop_
_entity_poly.entity_id
_entity_poly.type
_entity_poly.pdbx_seq_one_letter_code
_entity_poly.pdbx_strand_id
1 'polypeptide(L)'
;MAPMNDIKMVSVLASQIKCSIRGFERDSGFITLPSSRTLFDYSHYTKSDNGFLPDVVKELKNEASKREMYSTVDPWKNYVGLLFDEIKVKSDLVYDKHSGELIGYCNLDKVGNQIMNFERIMKDTSTTETDADIAKYMLVLMRTGFAQLKVLFLTWDGASANRKFFNIYGQVNEFIHYTNNPYADDERKLYFISDVPHLVKTTRNCFSNSYSHKNTRKMWKVGKDISWMHLLKLFEDHCELSLYSPCPKLTRSHLDMTTYGCMKVNIAAQVLSSTVANALEMMYGDNVTETVNFIRIMNKLFDCLNVRNLYEGRNKRNPDLEPYTTVNDERLHWLRETLLSTLIPGNNQ
;
A
#
# COMPACT_ATOMS: atom_id res chain seq x y z
N MET A 1 7.60 19.45 41.87
CA MET A 1 7.37 18.28 40.99
C MET A 1 8.60 18.12 40.13
N ALA A 2 9.32 17.00 40.20
CA ALA A 2 10.50 16.77 39.37
C ALA A 2 10.09 16.70 37.88
N PRO A 3 10.89 17.24 36.95
CA PRO A 3 10.62 17.11 35.53
C PRO A 3 10.59 15.63 35.14
N MET A 4 9.53 15.24 34.45
CA MET A 4 9.36 13.88 33.96
C MET A 4 10.23 13.70 32.73
N ASN A 5 11.21 12.79 32.75
CA ASN A 5 12.10 12.56 31.62
C ASN A 5 11.32 12.21 30.33
N ASP A 6 11.83 12.64 29.19
CA ASP A 6 11.16 12.55 27.88
C ASP A 6 10.70 11.13 27.52
N ILE A 7 11.46 10.10 27.91
CA ILE A 7 11.09 8.69 27.69
C ILE A 7 9.78 8.32 28.41
N LYS A 8 9.57 8.83 29.63
CA LYS A 8 8.33 8.61 30.40
C LYS A 8 7.17 9.45 29.85
N MET A 9 7.45 10.59 29.21
CA MET A 9 6.41 11.40 28.54
C MET A 9 5.94 10.74 27.24
N VAL A 10 6.84 10.14 26.45
CA VAL A 10 6.50 9.41 25.23
C VAL A 10 5.60 8.20 25.54
N SER A 11 5.88 7.44 26.61
CA SER A 11 5.03 6.31 27.01
C SER A 11 3.63 6.74 27.46
N VAL A 12 3.50 7.90 28.10
CA VAL A 12 2.20 8.47 28.49
C VAL A 12 1.45 9.07 27.30
N LEU A 13 2.14 9.68 26.33
CA LEU A 13 1.49 10.09 25.08
C LEU A 13 0.95 8.88 24.31
N ALA A 14 1.72 7.78 24.27
CA ALA A 14 1.27 6.54 23.64
C ALA A 14 0.03 5.94 24.34
N SER A 15 -0.10 6.07 25.67
CA SER A 15 -1.30 5.65 26.38
C SER A 15 -2.49 6.60 26.15
N GLN A 16 -2.24 7.89 25.95
CA GLN A 16 -3.27 8.89 25.63
C GLN A 16 -3.89 8.67 24.25
N ILE A 17 -3.14 8.17 23.26
CA ILE A 17 -3.68 7.80 21.94
C ILE A 17 -4.75 6.68 22.08
N LYS A 18 -4.68 5.87 23.14
CA LYS A 18 -5.69 4.84 23.48
C LYS A 18 -6.82 5.34 24.39
N CYS A 19 -6.95 6.66 24.55
CA CYS A 19 -7.99 7.53 25.15
C CYS A 19 -8.88 6.99 26.30
N SER A 20 -9.51 5.83 26.16
CA SER A 20 -10.52 5.30 27.10
C SER A 20 -9.95 4.88 28.46
N ILE A 21 -8.69 4.46 28.53
CA ILE A 21 -8.08 3.95 29.78
C ILE A 21 -7.55 5.09 30.67
N ARG A 22 -7.13 6.21 30.06
CA ARG A 22 -6.46 7.31 30.76
C ARG A 22 -7.35 8.05 31.77
N GLY A 23 -8.63 8.25 31.45
CA GLY A 23 -9.58 8.90 32.37
C GLY A 23 -9.68 8.12 33.68
N PHE A 24 -9.86 6.81 33.55
CA PHE A 24 -9.94 5.89 34.69
C PHE A 24 -8.64 5.83 35.50
N GLU A 25 -7.47 5.73 34.86
CA GLU A 25 -6.18 5.67 35.55
C GLU A 25 -5.80 6.97 36.27
N ARG A 26 -6.18 8.12 35.70
CA ARG A 26 -5.99 9.42 36.34
C ARG A 26 -6.92 9.61 37.54
N ASP A 27 -8.19 9.26 37.40
CA ASP A 27 -9.21 9.47 38.44
C ASP A 27 -9.09 8.45 39.59
N SER A 28 -8.51 7.27 39.32
CA SER A 28 -8.22 6.25 40.35
C SER A 28 -7.01 6.57 41.23
N GLY A 29 -6.19 7.56 40.87
CA GLY A 29 -4.98 7.93 41.61
C GLY A 29 -3.88 6.86 41.66
N PHE A 30 -4.08 5.73 40.95
CA PHE A 30 -3.14 4.62 40.90
C PHE A 30 -1.85 4.99 40.18
N ILE A 31 -1.92 5.91 39.20
CA ILE A 31 -0.78 6.40 38.43
C ILE A 31 -0.80 7.94 38.42
N THR A 32 0.30 8.56 38.82
CA THR A 32 0.48 10.02 38.71
C THR A 32 0.75 10.39 37.25
N LEU A 33 -0.28 10.81 36.53
CA LEU A 33 -0.18 11.23 35.13
C LEU A 33 -0.04 12.75 34.98
N PRO A 34 0.74 13.23 33.99
CA PRO A 34 0.83 14.64 33.66
C PRO A 34 -0.52 15.23 33.24
N SER A 35 -0.65 16.54 33.44
CA SER A 35 -1.87 17.26 33.11
C SER A 35 -2.19 17.16 31.62
N SER A 36 -3.47 17.27 31.26
CA SER A 36 -3.88 17.31 29.84
C SER A 36 -3.24 18.49 29.09
N ARG A 37 -2.91 19.58 29.79
CA ARG A 37 -2.22 20.72 29.20
C ARG A 37 -0.77 20.39 28.87
N THR A 38 -0.04 19.79 29.81
CA THR A 38 1.33 19.33 29.59
C THR A 38 1.41 18.37 28.42
N LEU A 39 0.46 17.43 28.30
CA LEU A 39 0.43 16.51 27.16
C LEU A 39 0.03 17.18 25.85
N PHE A 40 -0.85 18.19 25.88
CA PHE A 40 -1.15 19.00 24.71
C PHE A 40 0.12 19.68 24.20
N ASP A 41 0.88 20.32 25.09
CA ASP A 41 2.12 21.02 24.74
C ASP A 41 3.18 20.05 24.17
N TYR A 42 3.30 18.83 24.72
CA TYR A 42 4.21 17.81 24.19
C TYR A 42 3.73 17.17 22.87
N SER A 43 2.42 16.95 22.69
CA SER A 43 1.88 16.39 21.43
C SER A 43 1.95 17.37 20.26
N HIS A 44 1.95 18.68 20.56
CA HIS A 44 2.07 19.75 19.57
C HIS A 44 3.50 20.35 19.56
N TYR A 45 4.49 19.61 20.06
CA TYR A 45 5.89 20.03 20.08
C TYR A 45 6.43 20.27 18.67
N THR A 46 6.11 19.37 17.73
CA THR A 46 6.37 19.56 16.30
C THR A 46 5.17 20.23 15.65
N LYS A 47 5.39 21.40 15.03
CA LYS A 47 4.37 22.05 14.22
C LYS A 47 4.24 21.32 12.89
N SER A 48 3.03 20.88 12.56
CA SER A 48 2.70 20.39 11.22
C SER A 48 2.52 21.59 10.29
N ASP A 49 3.35 21.70 9.27
CA ASP A 49 3.21 22.64 8.16
C ASP A 49 3.25 21.87 6.83
N ASN A 50 2.84 22.52 5.74
CA ASN A 50 2.84 21.94 4.41
C ASN A 50 4.28 21.78 3.89
N GLY A 51 4.53 20.69 3.15
CA GLY A 51 5.83 20.43 2.52
C GLY A 51 6.80 19.67 3.42
N PHE A 52 8.11 19.93 3.25
CA PHE A 52 9.16 19.22 3.98
C PHE A 52 9.35 19.83 5.36
N LEU A 53 9.18 18.99 6.39
CA LEU A 53 9.47 19.35 7.77
C LEU A 53 10.92 18.97 8.10
N PRO A 54 11.85 19.94 8.25
CA PRO A 54 13.27 19.65 8.50
C PRO A 54 13.48 18.92 9.83
N ASP A 55 12.64 19.18 10.82
CA ASP A 55 12.71 18.53 12.13
C ASP A 55 12.41 17.03 12.03
N VAL A 56 11.41 16.65 11.23
CA VAL A 56 11.08 15.24 10.96
C VAL A 56 12.23 14.55 10.23
N VAL A 57 12.84 15.22 9.25
CA VAL A 57 14.01 14.71 8.53
C VAL A 57 15.20 14.51 9.48
N LYS A 58 15.43 15.43 10.41
CA LYS A 58 16.48 15.32 11.42
C LYS A 58 16.23 14.15 12.38
N GLU A 59 14.99 13.95 12.80
CA GLU A 59 14.61 12.81 13.64
C GLU A 59 14.79 11.47 12.91
N LEU A 60 14.35 11.40 11.65
CA LEU A 60 14.56 10.22 10.80
C LEU A 60 16.05 9.90 10.64
N LYS A 61 16.90 10.91 10.42
CA LYS A 61 18.37 10.76 10.37
C LYS A 61 18.90 10.12 11.66
N ASN A 62 18.48 10.63 12.82
CA ASN A 62 18.92 10.13 14.11
C ASN A 62 18.46 8.69 14.36
N GLU A 63 17.21 8.35 14.04
CA GLU A 63 16.68 7.00 14.20
C GLU A 63 17.37 5.99 13.27
N ALA A 64 17.63 6.37 12.02
CA ALA A 64 18.36 5.53 11.09
C ALA A 64 19.84 5.34 11.52
N SER A 65 20.49 6.35 12.10
CA SER A 65 21.81 6.19 12.74
C SER A 65 21.76 5.20 13.91
N LYS A 66 20.78 5.30 14.81
CA LYS A 66 20.61 4.39 15.97
C LYS A 66 20.40 2.94 15.54
N ARG A 67 19.76 2.72 14.40
CA ARG A 67 19.50 1.41 13.81
C ARG A 67 20.62 0.91 12.90
N GLU A 68 21.75 1.63 12.85
CA GLU A 68 22.92 1.29 12.03
C GLU A 68 22.57 1.11 10.53
N MET A 69 21.62 1.91 10.04
CA MET A 69 21.15 1.85 8.64
C MET A 69 22.11 2.50 7.64
N TYR A 70 23.27 2.99 8.10
CA TYR A 70 24.35 3.52 7.24
C TYR A 70 25.58 2.61 7.29
N SER A 71 25.39 1.36 7.67
CA SER A 71 26.49 0.41 7.79
C SER A 71 27.10 0.13 6.42
N THR A 72 28.43 0.19 6.36
CA THR A 72 29.21 -0.30 5.21
C THR A 72 29.47 -1.80 5.31
N VAL A 73 29.31 -2.38 6.51
CA VAL A 73 29.49 -3.83 6.78
C VAL A 73 28.28 -4.62 6.29
N ASP A 74 27.08 -4.08 6.48
CA ASP A 74 25.81 -4.69 6.08
C ASP A 74 25.06 -3.80 5.07
N PRO A 75 25.47 -3.76 3.78
CA PRO A 75 24.92 -2.81 2.81
C PRO A 75 23.41 -2.94 2.58
N TRP A 76 22.83 -4.13 2.83
CA TRP A 76 21.39 -4.36 2.66
C TRP A 76 20.53 -3.54 3.63
N LYS A 77 21.06 -3.11 4.79
CA LYS A 77 20.36 -2.26 5.76
C LYS A 77 20.09 -0.85 5.23
N ASN A 78 20.84 -0.44 4.22
CA ASN A 78 20.76 0.91 3.66
C ASN A 78 19.60 1.03 2.67
N TYR A 79 18.99 -0.08 2.24
CA TYR A 79 17.91 -0.08 1.26
C TYR A 79 16.54 0.17 1.89
N VAL A 80 15.75 1.03 1.27
CA VAL A 80 14.40 1.36 1.71
C VAL A 80 13.40 1.43 0.56
N GLY A 81 12.13 1.18 0.87
CA GLY A 81 11.01 1.42 -0.03
C GLY A 81 10.20 2.62 0.45
N LEU A 82 9.65 3.39 -0.48
CA LEU A 82 8.74 4.51 -0.17
C LEU A 82 7.31 4.12 -0.55
N LEU A 83 6.37 4.37 0.35
CA LEU A 83 4.95 4.10 0.14
C LEU A 83 4.18 5.41 0.18
N PHE A 84 3.38 5.64 -0.86
CA PHE A 84 2.54 6.83 -0.98
C PHE A 84 1.08 6.41 -1.03
N ASP A 85 0.26 7.04 -0.20
CA ASP A 85 -1.20 6.92 -0.22
C ASP A 85 -1.83 8.28 0.09
N GLU A 86 -2.97 8.55 -0.50
CA GLU A 86 -3.70 9.81 -0.33
C GLU A 86 -4.88 9.60 0.61
N ILE A 87 -4.97 10.46 1.63
CA ILE A 87 -6.11 10.44 2.56
C ILE A 87 -7.05 11.58 2.20
N LYS A 88 -8.32 11.23 1.95
CA LYS A 88 -9.37 12.24 1.78
C LYS A 88 -9.73 12.84 3.14
N VAL A 89 -9.38 14.10 3.34
CA VAL A 89 -9.82 14.90 4.50
C VAL A 89 -11.12 15.63 4.15
N LYS A 90 -11.99 15.84 5.14
CA LYS A 90 -13.20 16.65 4.95
C LYS A 90 -12.77 18.09 4.61
N SER A 91 -13.24 18.61 3.48
CA SER A 91 -13.05 20.02 3.14
C SER A 91 -13.84 20.88 4.10
N ASP A 92 -13.14 21.58 4.98
CA ASP A 92 -13.71 22.54 5.92
C ASP A 92 -12.75 23.71 6.08
N LEU A 93 -13.28 24.85 6.51
CA LEU A 93 -12.51 26.06 6.75
C LEU A 93 -12.32 26.23 8.26
N VAL A 94 -11.10 26.02 8.72
CA VAL A 94 -10.74 26.05 10.14
C VAL A 94 -9.86 27.26 10.40
N TYR A 95 -10.30 28.16 11.26
CA TYR A 95 -9.46 29.25 11.75
C TYR A 95 -8.61 28.76 12.93
N ASP A 96 -7.29 28.74 12.78
CA ASP A 96 -6.40 28.48 13.90
C ASP A 96 -6.14 29.78 14.68
N LYS A 97 -6.70 29.84 15.89
CA LYS A 97 -6.59 30.97 16.80
C LYS A 97 -5.16 31.30 17.26
N HIS A 98 -4.21 30.36 17.14
CA HIS A 98 -2.83 30.58 17.58
C HIS A 98 -1.93 31.09 16.46
N SER A 99 -2.06 30.55 15.25
CA SER A 99 -1.34 31.06 14.08
C SER A 99 -2.02 32.29 13.46
N GLY A 100 -3.33 32.47 13.70
CA GLY A 100 -4.15 33.46 13.01
C GLY A 100 -4.44 33.08 11.55
N GLU A 101 -4.12 31.85 11.14
CA GLU A 101 -4.29 31.38 9.77
C GLU A 101 -5.64 30.69 9.56
N LEU A 102 -6.18 30.87 8.37
CA LEU A 102 -7.39 30.21 7.90
C LEU A 102 -7.00 28.95 7.12
N ILE A 103 -7.10 27.80 7.77
CA ILE A 103 -6.75 26.48 7.25
C ILE A 103 -7.93 25.95 6.43
N GLY A 104 -7.72 25.66 5.14
CA GLY A 104 -8.76 25.14 4.25
C GLY A 104 -8.48 25.43 2.78
N TYR A 105 -7.74 26.51 2.52
CA TYR A 105 -7.09 26.76 1.24
C TYR A 105 -5.66 26.23 1.33
N CYS A 106 -5.35 25.15 0.60
CA CYS A 106 -3.98 24.66 0.50
C CYS A 106 -3.13 25.75 -0.17
N ASN A 107 -2.30 26.44 0.63
CA ASN A 107 -1.40 27.46 0.13
C ASN A 107 -0.20 26.79 -0.56
N LEU A 108 -0.38 26.46 -1.85
CA LEU A 108 0.62 25.78 -2.68
C LEU A 108 1.87 26.65 -2.92
N ASP A 109 1.80 27.96 -2.68
CA ASP A 109 2.91 28.89 -2.92
C ASP A 109 4.13 28.58 -2.04
N LYS A 110 3.92 28.13 -0.80
CA LYS A 110 5.03 27.71 0.08
C LYS A 110 5.76 26.49 -0.48
N VAL A 111 5.00 25.50 -0.96
CA VAL A 111 5.55 24.27 -1.55
C VAL A 111 6.24 24.59 -2.88
N GLY A 112 5.62 25.42 -3.73
CA GLY A 112 6.20 25.90 -4.98
C GLY A 112 7.52 26.65 -4.78
N ASN A 113 7.59 27.55 -3.78
CA ASN A 113 8.81 28.29 -3.46
C ASN A 113 9.93 27.39 -2.89
N GLN A 114 9.58 26.41 -2.06
CA GLN A 114 10.55 25.41 -1.58
C GLN A 114 11.08 24.55 -2.74
N ILE A 115 10.21 24.16 -3.67
CA ILE A 115 10.58 23.41 -4.88
C ILE A 115 11.49 24.26 -5.78
N MET A 116 11.14 25.53 -6.05
CA MET A 116 11.95 26.45 -6.86
C MET A 116 13.32 26.76 -6.24
N ASN A 117 13.38 26.96 -4.92
CA ASN A 117 14.67 27.14 -4.23
C ASN A 117 15.54 25.89 -4.32
N PHE A 118 14.93 24.71 -4.20
CA PHE A 118 15.63 23.45 -4.31
C PHE A 118 16.13 23.20 -5.75
N GLU A 119 15.29 23.50 -6.75
CA GLU A 119 15.63 23.49 -8.17
C GLU A 119 16.82 24.42 -8.45
N ARG A 120 16.84 25.63 -7.88
CA ARG A 120 17.94 26.58 -8.03
C ARG A 120 19.26 26.05 -7.49
N ILE A 121 19.24 25.43 -6.31
CA ILE A 121 20.43 24.80 -5.70
C ILE A 121 20.96 23.64 -6.55
N MET A 122 20.08 22.91 -7.24
CA MET A 122 20.49 21.82 -8.14
C MET A 122 20.96 22.31 -9.51
N LYS A 123 20.37 23.37 -10.07
CA LYS A 123 20.75 23.95 -11.36
C LYS A 123 22.13 24.63 -11.33
N ASP A 124 22.60 25.05 -10.17
CA ASP A 124 24.00 25.50 -9.98
C ASP A 124 25.01 24.36 -10.19
N THR A 125 24.57 23.10 -10.28
CA THR A 125 25.37 21.95 -10.74
C THR A 125 24.87 21.47 -12.12
N SER A 126 25.23 22.21 -13.18
CA SER A 126 25.14 21.87 -14.63
C SER A 126 23.75 21.56 -15.25
N THR A 127 23.19 22.59 -15.91
CA THR A 127 22.44 22.66 -17.21
C THR A 127 21.27 21.71 -17.58
N THR A 128 20.11 22.36 -17.87
CA THR A 128 18.96 22.07 -18.80
C THR A 128 18.22 20.73 -18.65
N GLU A 129 16.88 20.61 -18.65
CA GLU A 129 15.81 21.31 -19.39
C GLU A 129 14.44 21.04 -18.72
N THR A 130 13.52 21.98 -18.89
CA THR A 130 12.27 22.18 -18.15
C THR A 130 11.06 21.45 -18.76
N ASP A 131 10.16 20.98 -17.88
CA ASP A 131 8.81 20.38 -18.08
C ASP A 131 8.66 18.89 -17.72
N ALA A 132 9.74 18.12 -17.62
CA ALA A 132 9.76 16.79 -16.97
C ALA A 132 9.97 16.86 -15.44
N ASP A 133 9.95 18.09 -14.93
CA ASP A 133 10.70 18.49 -13.76
C ASP A 133 9.94 18.23 -12.45
N ILE A 134 8.61 18.39 -12.42
CA ILE A 134 7.79 18.08 -11.22
C ILE A 134 7.88 16.61 -10.81
N ALA A 135 7.91 15.71 -11.81
CA ALA A 135 8.08 14.28 -11.57
C ALA A 135 9.52 13.98 -11.07
N LYS A 136 10.52 14.60 -11.69
CA LYS A 136 11.93 14.59 -11.25
C LYS A 136 12.07 15.15 -9.83
N TYR A 137 11.26 16.13 -9.42
CA TYR A 137 11.28 16.74 -8.10
C TYR A 137 10.69 15.83 -7.02
N MET A 138 9.69 15.01 -7.35
CA MET A 138 9.23 13.97 -6.42
C MET A 138 10.28 12.87 -6.22
N LEU A 139 11.20 12.65 -7.16
CA LEU A 139 12.40 11.82 -7.00
C LEU A 139 13.55 12.53 -6.25
N VAL A 140 13.70 13.84 -6.42
CA VAL A 140 14.63 14.70 -5.65
C VAL A 140 14.29 14.70 -4.16
N LEU A 141 13.00 14.74 -3.84
CA LEU A 141 12.41 14.50 -2.52
C LEU A 141 13.01 13.22 -1.88
N MET A 142 13.24 12.19 -2.69
CA MET A 142 13.77 10.89 -2.26
C MET A 142 15.29 10.92 -2.05
N ARG A 143 16.04 11.80 -2.74
CA ARG A 143 17.49 12.00 -2.52
C ARG A 143 17.77 12.81 -1.25
N THR A 144 17.01 13.87 -0.98
CA THR A 144 17.40 14.87 0.02
C THR A 144 16.71 14.76 1.37
N GLY A 145 15.52 14.15 1.43
CA GLY A 145 14.80 13.91 2.69
C GLY A 145 15.33 12.72 3.49
N PHE A 146 15.96 11.73 2.86
CA PHE A 146 16.34 10.47 3.50
C PHE A 146 17.84 10.21 3.43
N ALA A 147 18.58 11.01 4.19
CA ALA A 147 19.66 10.50 5.02
C ALA A 147 20.60 9.41 4.42
N GLN A 148 21.22 9.57 3.24
CA GLN A 148 22.13 8.54 2.67
C GLN A 148 21.52 7.14 2.44
N LEU A 149 20.20 6.98 2.59
CA LEU A 149 19.51 5.71 2.36
C LEU A 149 19.32 5.47 0.85
N LYS A 150 19.39 4.21 0.46
CA LYS A 150 19.24 3.75 -0.93
C LYS A 150 17.79 3.37 -1.20
N VAL A 151 17.02 4.27 -1.81
CA VAL A 151 15.66 3.93 -2.25
C VAL A 151 15.71 2.88 -3.37
N LEU A 152 14.94 1.79 -3.20
CA LEU A 152 14.87 0.65 -4.13
C LEU A 152 13.58 0.64 -4.95
N PHE A 153 12.44 0.91 -4.31
CA PHE A 153 11.14 0.88 -4.96
C PHE A 153 10.16 1.91 -4.38
N LEU A 154 9.16 2.25 -5.20
CA LEU A 154 8.02 3.07 -4.79
C LEU A 154 6.74 2.26 -4.88
N THR A 155 5.90 2.37 -3.86
CA THR A 155 4.55 1.75 -3.85
C THR A 155 3.49 2.82 -3.93
N TRP A 156 2.55 2.66 -4.87
CA TRP A 156 1.45 3.59 -5.12
C TRP A 156 0.14 2.83 -5.34
N ASP A 157 -0.98 3.49 -5.14
CA ASP A 157 -2.29 2.98 -5.51
C ASP A 157 -2.59 3.17 -7.02
N GLY A 158 -3.75 2.67 -7.47
CA GLY A 158 -4.19 2.77 -8.87
C GLY A 158 -4.87 4.09 -9.25
N ALA A 159 -4.72 5.16 -8.46
CA ALA A 159 -5.39 6.44 -8.73
C ALA A 159 -4.96 7.06 -10.06
N SER A 160 -5.83 7.90 -10.64
CA SER A 160 -5.58 8.51 -11.95
C SER A 160 -4.36 9.41 -11.99
N ALA A 161 -4.02 10.09 -10.88
CA ALA A 161 -2.83 10.91 -10.77
C ALA A 161 -1.56 10.04 -10.85
N ASN A 162 -1.53 8.94 -10.09
CA ASN A 162 -0.42 7.98 -10.05
C ASN A 162 -0.21 7.30 -11.40
N ARG A 163 -1.29 6.95 -12.12
CA ARG A 163 -1.20 6.43 -13.49
C ARG A 163 -0.61 7.43 -14.49
N LYS A 164 -0.94 8.73 -14.36
CA LYS A 164 -0.33 9.77 -15.19
C LYS A 164 1.17 9.88 -14.93
N PHE A 165 1.60 9.72 -13.68
CA PHE A 165 3.02 9.73 -13.32
C PHE A 165 3.80 8.63 -14.05
N PHE A 166 3.28 7.40 -14.15
CA PHE A 166 3.95 6.34 -14.92
C PHE A 166 4.09 6.68 -16.41
N ASN A 167 3.09 7.33 -17.00
CA ASN A 167 3.14 7.76 -18.40
C ASN A 167 4.15 8.88 -18.65
N ILE A 168 4.54 9.65 -17.62
CA ILE A 168 5.60 10.68 -17.75
C ILE A 168 6.97 10.00 -17.90
N TYR A 169 7.18 8.85 -17.26
CA TYR A 169 8.48 8.17 -17.23
C TYR A 169 8.74 7.20 -18.36
N GLY A 170 7.76 6.93 -19.22
CA GLY A 170 8.10 6.09 -20.35
C GLY A 170 7.35 6.36 -21.62
N GLN A 171 7.87 5.69 -22.64
CA GLN A 171 7.46 5.88 -24.01
C GLN A 171 6.10 5.22 -24.23
N VAL A 172 5.29 5.83 -25.08
CA VAL A 172 3.97 5.31 -25.46
C VAL A 172 4.14 3.87 -25.95
N ASN A 173 3.44 2.92 -25.30
CA ASN A 173 3.38 1.47 -25.60
C ASN A 173 4.45 0.54 -24.99
N GLU A 174 5.34 1.00 -24.09
CA GLU A 174 6.22 0.09 -23.34
C GLU A 174 5.74 -0.21 -21.91
N PHE A 175 6.00 -1.44 -21.45
CA PHE A 175 5.73 -1.85 -20.07
C PHE A 175 6.78 -1.27 -19.10
N ILE A 176 6.47 -0.12 -18.52
CA ILE A 176 7.37 0.61 -17.61
C ILE A 176 7.19 0.09 -16.18
N HIS A 177 8.25 -0.50 -15.64
CA HIS A 177 8.28 -1.05 -14.28
C HIS A 177 9.48 -0.56 -13.46
N TYR A 178 10.34 0.25 -14.06
CA TYR A 178 11.41 0.96 -13.38
C TYR A 178 11.78 2.24 -14.13
N THR A 179 12.53 3.12 -13.47
CA THR A 179 13.30 4.20 -14.10
C THR A 179 14.72 4.21 -13.55
N ASN A 180 15.66 4.82 -14.26
CA ASN A 180 17.00 5.04 -13.72
C ASN A 180 16.90 6.07 -12.60
N ASN A 181 17.50 5.81 -11.44
CA ASN A 181 17.57 6.80 -10.39
C ASN A 181 18.65 7.82 -10.78
N PRO A 182 18.30 9.07 -11.16
CA PRO A 182 19.29 10.07 -11.58
C PRO A 182 20.20 10.50 -10.43
N TYR A 183 19.90 10.05 -9.21
CA TYR A 183 20.59 10.42 -7.99
C TYR A 183 21.34 9.26 -7.33
N ALA A 184 21.36 8.10 -7.99
CA ALA A 184 22.14 6.97 -7.55
C ALA A 184 23.55 7.03 -8.15
N ASP A 185 24.58 7.06 -7.30
CA ASP A 185 25.97 6.96 -7.74
C ASP A 185 26.30 5.56 -8.29
N ASP A 186 25.42 4.57 -8.08
CA ASP A 186 25.57 3.16 -8.43
C ASP A 186 24.69 2.70 -9.60
N GLU A 187 24.25 3.62 -10.49
CA GLU A 187 23.35 3.37 -11.63
C GLU A 187 22.05 2.61 -11.26
N ARG A 188 21.69 2.63 -9.97
CA ARG A 188 20.59 1.83 -9.43
C ARG A 188 19.26 2.25 -10.05
N LYS A 189 18.49 1.24 -10.43
CA LYS A 189 17.11 1.40 -10.89
C LYS A 189 16.18 1.63 -9.71
N LEU A 190 15.17 2.46 -9.94
CA LEU A 190 14.05 2.66 -9.05
C LEU A 190 12.84 1.90 -9.60
N TYR A 191 12.38 0.90 -8.86
CA TYR A 191 11.29 0.04 -9.29
C TYR A 191 9.93 0.62 -8.88
N PHE A 192 8.93 0.45 -9.75
CA PHE A 192 7.56 0.85 -9.47
C PHE A 192 6.74 -0.39 -9.09
N ILE A 193 6.13 -0.36 -7.91
CA ILE A 193 5.30 -1.42 -7.36
C ILE A 193 3.90 -0.86 -7.13
N SER A 194 2.89 -1.61 -7.54
CA SER A 194 1.49 -1.28 -7.20
C SER A 194 1.13 -1.85 -5.84
N ASP A 195 0.27 -1.17 -5.09
CA ASP A 195 -0.29 -1.71 -3.85
C ASP A 195 -1.12 -2.99 -4.12
N VAL A 196 -0.54 -4.14 -3.78
CA VAL A 196 -1.09 -5.47 -4.08
C VAL A 196 -2.45 -5.70 -3.40
N PRO A 197 -2.63 -5.44 -2.09
CA PRO A 197 -3.95 -5.38 -1.46
C PRO A 197 -4.99 -4.54 -2.22
N HIS A 198 -4.60 -3.39 -2.78
CA HIS A 198 -5.50 -2.58 -3.60
C HIS A 198 -5.83 -3.26 -4.93
N LEU A 199 -4.85 -3.88 -5.60
CA LEU A 199 -5.09 -4.65 -6.82
C LEU A 199 -6.10 -5.78 -6.59
N VAL A 200 -5.98 -6.55 -5.51
CA VAL A 200 -6.93 -7.64 -5.18
C VAL A 200 -8.35 -7.11 -4.96
N LYS A 201 -8.51 -6.00 -4.23
CA LYS A 201 -9.81 -5.33 -4.07
C LYS A 201 -10.40 -4.93 -5.42
N THR A 202 -9.61 -4.26 -6.26
CA THR A 202 -10.05 -3.78 -7.57
C THR A 202 -10.40 -4.93 -8.50
N THR A 203 -9.60 -6.00 -8.51
CA THR A 203 -9.88 -7.22 -9.28
C THR A 203 -11.18 -7.87 -8.82
N ARG A 204 -11.42 -8.01 -7.52
CA ARG A 204 -12.71 -8.50 -7.00
C ARG A 204 -13.86 -7.60 -7.41
N ASN A 205 -13.71 -6.28 -7.34
CA ASN A 205 -14.75 -5.34 -7.75
C ASN A 205 -15.06 -5.46 -9.25
N CYS A 206 -14.04 -5.64 -10.10
CA CYS A 206 -14.22 -5.93 -11.53
C CYS A 206 -14.93 -7.27 -11.74
N PHE A 207 -14.49 -8.32 -11.06
CA PHE A 207 -15.10 -9.66 -11.13
C PHE A 207 -16.57 -9.62 -10.71
N SER A 208 -16.92 -8.89 -9.65
CA SER A 208 -18.32 -8.74 -9.21
C SER A 208 -19.22 -8.10 -10.25
N ASN A 209 -18.70 -7.15 -11.03
CA ASN A 209 -19.45 -6.54 -12.11
C ASN A 209 -19.50 -7.41 -13.37
N SER A 210 -18.82 -8.56 -13.40
CA SER A 210 -18.92 -9.55 -14.48
C SER A 210 -20.25 -10.28 -14.35
N TYR A 211 -21.17 -10.01 -15.27
CA TYR A 211 -22.51 -10.62 -15.32
C TYR A 211 -23.43 -10.33 -14.13
N SER A 212 -23.02 -9.52 -13.16
CA SER A 212 -23.78 -9.21 -11.95
C SER A 212 -23.64 -7.74 -11.52
N HIS A 213 -24.32 -7.34 -10.44
CA HIS A 213 -24.37 -5.98 -9.91
C HIS A 213 -24.67 -4.93 -10.99
N LYS A 214 -23.74 -4.02 -11.27
CA LYS A 214 -23.91 -2.97 -12.29
C LYS A 214 -23.73 -3.51 -13.72
N ASN A 215 -23.26 -4.76 -13.86
CA ASN A 215 -23.00 -5.45 -15.11
C ASN A 215 -22.19 -4.63 -16.12
N THR A 216 -21.22 -3.85 -15.61
CA THR A 216 -20.40 -2.94 -16.43
C THR A 216 -19.27 -3.64 -17.15
N ARG A 217 -19.02 -4.93 -16.85
CA ARG A 217 -17.94 -5.72 -17.43
C ARG A 217 -18.42 -7.12 -17.75
N LYS A 218 -17.77 -7.75 -18.73
CA LYS A 218 -17.95 -9.17 -19.07
C LYS A 218 -16.56 -9.76 -19.22
N MET A 219 -16.18 -10.65 -18.31
CA MET A 219 -14.86 -11.27 -18.31
C MET A 219 -14.94 -12.65 -18.96
N TRP A 220 -14.03 -12.94 -19.88
CA TRP A 220 -13.99 -14.17 -20.66
C TRP A 220 -12.55 -14.58 -20.91
N LYS A 221 -12.30 -15.88 -20.98
CA LYS A 221 -11.02 -16.44 -21.41
C LYS A 221 -11.28 -17.75 -22.15
N VAL A 222 -10.58 -18.00 -23.26
CA VAL A 222 -10.74 -19.22 -24.08
C VAL A 222 -12.22 -19.55 -24.41
N GLY A 223 -13.03 -18.55 -24.73
CA GLY A 223 -14.44 -18.74 -25.08
C GLY A 223 -15.38 -19.16 -23.94
N LYS A 224 -14.89 -19.27 -22.70
CA LYS A 224 -15.69 -19.51 -21.49
C LYS A 224 -15.74 -18.24 -20.63
N ASP A 225 -16.81 -18.08 -19.87
CA ASP A 225 -17.05 -16.89 -19.05
C ASP A 225 -16.40 -16.99 -17.65
N ILE A 226 -15.92 -15.85 -17.18
CA ILE A 226 -15.50 -15.63 -15.80
C ILE A 226 -16.61 -14.81 -15.15
N SER A 227 -17.52 -15.49 -14.46
CA SER A 227 -18.80 -14.91 -14.06
C SER A 227 -19.01 -14.89 -12.55
N TRP A 228 -19.47 -13.76 -12.02
CA TRP A 228 -19.86 -13.64 -10.61
C TRP A 228 -21.10 -14.49 -10.29
N MET A 229 -21.90 -14.83 -11.31
CA MET A 229 -23.07 -15.69 -11.14
C MET A 229 -22.70 -17.09 -10.66
N HIS A 230 -21.51 -17.60 -11.04
CA HIS A 230 -20.99 -18.86 -10.51
C HIS A 230 -20.80 -18.80 -8.98
N LEU A 231 -20.34 -17.66 -8.46
CA LEU A 231 -20.15 -17.46 -7.03
C LEU A 231 -21.48 -17.28 -6.28
N LEU A 232 -22.46 -16.60 -6.89
CA LEU A 232 -23.80 -16.47 -6.33
C LEU A 232 -24.47 -17.85 -6.22
N LYS A 233 -24.41 -18.65 -7.30
CA LYS A 233 -24.96 -20.00 -7.32
C LYS A 233 -24.29 -20.91 -6.29
N LEU A 234 -22.95 -20.83 -6.17
CA LEU A 234 -22.22 -21.53 -5.13
C LEU A 234 -22.74 -21.19 -3.73
N PHE A 235 -22.98 -19.92 -3.45
CA PHE A 235 -23.46 -19.50 -2.13
C PHE A 235 -24.89 -19.92 -1.85
N GLU A 236 -25.78 -19.86 -2.85
CA GLU A 236 -27.15 -20.37 -2.74
C GLU A 236 -27.15 -21.86 -2.38
N ASP A 237 -26.44 -22.66 -3.18
CA ASP A 237 -26.34 -24.10 -2.94
C ASP A 237 -25.65 -24.40 -1.59
N HIS A 238 -24.64 -23.60 -1.22
CA HIS A 238 -23.97 -23.68 0.08
C HIS A 238 -24.93 -23.43 1.26
N CYS A 239 -25.88 -22.51 1.14
CA CYS A 239 -26.87 -22.24 2.18
C CYS A 239 -27.92 -23.34 2.32
N GLU A 240 -28.17 -24.11 1.25
CA GLU A 240 -29.11 -25.25 1.27
C GLU A 240 -28.49 -26.52 1.88
N LEU A 241 -27.17 -26.64 1.90
CA LEU A 241 -26.46 -27.78 2.46
C LEU A 241 -26.47 -27.74 4.01
N SER A 242 -27.20 -28.66 4.63
CA SER A 242 -27.37 -28.73 6.09
C SER A 242 -26.24 -29.43 6.85
N LEU A 243 -25.44 -30.27 6.16
CA LEU A 243 -24.42 -31.13 6.79
C LEU A 243 -22.98 -30.84 6.35
N TYR A 244 -22.79 -30.06 5.29
CA TYR A 244 -21.47 -29.82 4.69
C TYR A 244 -21.34 -28.38 4.22
N SER A 245 -20.33 -27.69 4.75
CA SER A 245 -20.04 -26.29 4.43
C SER A 245 -18.74 -26.21 3.61
N PRO A 246 -18.80 -26.26 2.26
CA PRO A 246 -17.61 -26.20 1.41
C PRO A 246 -16.81 -24.90 1.57
N CYS A 247 -17.47 -23.80 1.90
CA CYS A 247 -16.87 -22.48 2.02
C CYS A 247 -17.28 -21.78 3.34
N PRO A 248 -16.79 -22.23 4.51
CA PRO A 248 -17.28 -21.76 5.82
C PRO A 248 -17.03 -20.27 6.10
N LYS A 249 -16.11 -19.64 5.36
CA LYS A 249 -15.82 -18.21 5.48
C LYS A 249 -16.67 -17.36 4.54
N LEU A 250 -17.30 -17.96 3.53
CA LEU A 250 -18.13 -17.25 2.58
C LEU A 250 -19.46 -16.91 3.25
N THR A 251 -19.75 -15.62 3.33
CA THR A 251 -20.96 -15.08 3.96
C THR A 251 -21.62 -14.09 3.01
N ARG A 252 -22.85 -13.68 3.31
CA ARG A 252 -23.57 -12.71 2.49
C ARG A 252 -22.79 -11.40 2.24
N SER A 253 -21.97 -10.95 3.21
CA SER A 253 -21.13 -9.75 3.06
C SER A 253 -20.04 -9.88 1.99
N HIS A 254 -19.73 -11.10 1.55
CA HIS A 254 -18.78 -11.34 0.45
C HIS A 254 -19.40 -11.07 -0.92
N LEU A 255 -20.71 -11.25 -1.02
CA LEU A 255 -21.49 -11.07 -2.24
C LEU A 255 -22.08 -9.66 -2.32
N ASP A 256 -22.44 -9.09 -1.18
CA ASP A 256 -23.02 -7.75 -1.13
C ASP A 256 -21.94 -6.67 -1.28
N MET A 257 -21.78 -6.19 -2.50
CA MET A 257 -20.86 -5.13 -2.90
C MET A 257 -21.35 -3.73 -2.48
N THR A 258 -21.56 -3.52 -1.18
CA THR A 258 -21.82 -2.19 -0.61
C THR A 258 -20.61 -1.28 -0.77
N THR A 259 -20.78 0.05 -0.69
CA THR A 259 -19.68 1.03 -0.74
C THR A 259 -18.56 0.70 0.26
N TYR A 260 -18.92 0.32 1.48
CA TYR A 260 -17.96 -0.11 2.50
C TYR A 260 -17.39 -1.52 2.22
N GLY A 261 -18.22 -2.45 1.75
CA GLY A 261 -17.79 -3.81 1.38
C GLY A 261 -16.76 -3.84 0.26
N CYS A 262 -16.88 -2.94 -0.71
CA CYS A 262 -15.93 -2.75 -1.83
C CYS A 262 -14.50 -2.42 -1.36
N MET A 263 -14.34 -1.83 -0.17
CA MET A 263 -13.05 -1.41 0.38
C MET A 263 -12.37 -2.47 1.25
N LYS A 264 -13.06 -3.56 1.60
CA LYS A 264 -12.55 -4.60 2.51
C LYS A 264 -11.63 -5.60 1.79
N VAL A 265 -10.31 -5.48 2.04
CA VAL A 265 -9.29 -6.39 1.48
C VAL A 265 -9.51 -7.83 1.93
N ASN A 266 -9.83 -8.04 3.22
CA ASN A 266 -10.02 -9.39 3.76
C ASN A 266 -11.15 -10.15 3.05
N ILE A 267 -12.27 -9.48 2.78
CA ILE A 267 -13.39 -10.04 2.02
C ILE A 267 -12.96 -10.35 0.60
N ALA A 268 -12.24 -9.43 -0.06
CA ALA A 268 -11.76 -9.66 -1.42
C ALA A 268 -10.82 -10.87 -1.52
N ALA A 269 -9.88 -11.00 -0.59
CA ALA A 269 -8.98 -12.15 -0.51
C ALA A 269 -9.72 -13.46 -0.21
N GLN A 270 -10.77 -13.44 0.62
CA GLN A 270 -11.58 -14.63 0.91
C GLN A 270 -12.42 -15.08 -0.29
N VAL A 271 -12.98 -14.14 -1.07
CA VAL A 271 -13.65 -14.44 -2.34
C VAL A 271 -12.68 -15.07 -3.35
N LEU A 272 -11.49 -14.49 -3.47
CA LEU A 272 -10.46 -14.94 -4.42
C LEU A 272 -9.56 -16.03 -3.82
N SER A 273 -10.11 -16.92 -3.00
CA SER A 273 -9.33 -17.94 -2.29
C SER A 273 -9.34 -19.31 -2.96
N SER A 274 -8.32 -20.11 -2.70
CA SER A 274 -8.25 -21.51 -3.15
C SER A 274 -9.42 -22.37 -2.65
N THR A 275 -9.95 -22.09 -1.45
CA THR A 275 -11.15 -22.78 -0.93
C THR A 275 -12.37 -22.56 -1.81
N VAL A 276 -12.61 -21.32 -2.25
CA VAL A 276 -13.73 -21.00 -3.16
C VAL A 276 -13.52 -21.65 -4.52
N ALA A 277 -12.29 -21.62 -5.05
CA ALA A 277 -11.97 -22.29 -6.32
C ALA A 277 -12.22 -23.81 -6.26
N ASN A 278 -11.75 -24.47 -5.20
CA ASN A 278 -11.95 -25.91 -5.01
C ASN A 278 -13.45 -26.26 -4.88
N ALA A 279 -14.23 -25.43 -4.20
CA ALA A 279 -15.67 -25.66 -4.04
C ALA A 279 -16.41 -25.52 -5.38
N LEU A 280 -16.10 -24.50 -6.18
CA LEU A 280 -16.64 -24.33 -7.52
C LEU A 280 -16.32 -25.54 -8.41
N GLU A 281 -15.06 -25.95 -8.44
CA GLU A 281 -14.60 -27.08 -9.24
C GLU A 281 -15.29 -28.39 -8.85
N MET A 282 -15.39 -28.66 -7.55
CA MET A 282 -16.03 -29.87 -7.02
C MET A 282 -17.54 -29.92 -7.32
N MET A 283 -18.24 -28.78 -7.29
CA MET A 283 -19.70 -28.74 -7.45
C MET A 283 -20.15 -28.65 -8.91
N TYR A 284 -19.39 -27.98 -9.78
CA TYR A 284 -19.84 -27.64 -11.13
C TYR A 284 -18.91 -28.09 -12.26
N GLY A 285 -17.73 -28.63 -11.95
CA GLY A 285 -16.80 -29.22 -12.93
C GLY A 285 -16.42 -28.26 -14.07
N ASP A 286 -16.52 -28.74 -15.31
CA ASP A 286 -16.02 -28.07 -16.51
C ASP A 286 -16.77 -26.78 -16.90
N ASN A 287 -17.94 -26.54 -16.33
CA ASN A 287 -18.74 -25.35 -16.60
C ASN A 287 -18.11 -24.09 -16.00
N VAL A 288 -17.33 -24.23 -14.93
CA VAL A 288 -16.76 -23.10 -14.19
C VAL A 288 -15.23 -23.01 -14.28
N THR A 289 -14.61 -23.79 -15.18
CA THR A 289 -13.14 -23.95 -15.27
C THR A 289 -12.39 -22.61 -15.32
N GLU A 290 -12.85 -21.65 -16.14
CA GLU A 290 -12.15 -20.37 -16.26
C GLU A 290 -12.33 -19.47 -15.04
N THR A 291 -13.48 -19.55 -14.37
CA THR A 291 -13.69 -18.84 -13.10
C THR A 291 -12.79 -19.43 -12.01
N VAL A 292 -12.67 -20.75 -11.95
CA VAL A 292 -11.76 -21.47 -11.03
C VAL A 292 -10.31 -21.09 -11.29
N ASN A 293 -9.87 -21.15 -12.55
CA ASN A 293 -8.51 -20.77 -12.95
C ASN A 293 -8.20 -19.32 -12.59
N PHE A 294 -9.12 -18.40 -12.89
CA PHE A 294 -9.00 -16.99 -12.52
C PHE A 294 -8.82 -16.80 -11.01
N ILE A 295 -9.66 -17.44 -10.19
CA ILE A 295 -9.57 -17.35 -8.73
C ILE A 295 -8.24 -17.93 -8.23
N ARG A 296 -7.79 -19.09 -8.75
CA ARG A 296 -6.51 -19.71 -8.37
C ARG A 296 -5.32 -18.81 -8.69
N ILE A 297 -5.31 -18.21 -9.89
CA ILE A 297 -4.24 -17.27 -10.30
C ILE A 297 -4.19 -16.07 -9.35
N MET A 298 -5.34 -15.48 -9.03
CA MET A 298 -5.40 -14.33 -8.13
C MET A 298 -5.02 -14.70 -6.69
N ASN A 299 -5.41 -15.88 -6.19
CA ASN A 299 -4.97 -16.39 -4.89
C ASN A 299 -3.45 -16.51 -4.84
N LYS A 300 -2.85 -17.21 -5.82
CA LYS A 300 -1.41 -17.43 -5.88
C LYS A 300 -0.64 -16.12 -6.01
N LEU A 301 -1.11 -15.19 -6.85
CA LEU A 301 -0.54 -13.85 -6.96
C LEU A 301 -0.52 -13.12 -5.61
N PHE A 302 -1.64 -13.13 -4.89
CA PHE A 302 -1.75 -12.45 -3.61
C PHE A 302 -0.85 -13.09 -2.55
N ASP A 303 -0.83 -14.42 -2.46
CA ASP A 303 -0.02 -15.15 -1.49
C ASP A 303 1.49 -14.91 -1.73
N CYS A 304 1.96 -15.02 -2.99
CA CYS A 304 3.34 -14.73 -3.36
C CYS A 304 3.81 -13.32 -2.96
N LEU A 305 2.92 -12.33 -3.05
CA LEU A 305 3.25 -10.92 -2.82
C LEU A 305 2.88 -10.41 -1.40
N ASN A 306 2.34 -11.27 -0.53
CA ASN A 306 1.89 -10.90 0.82
C ASN A 306 2.54 -11.77 1.91
N VAL A 307 3.80 -12.15 1.71
CA VAL A 307 4.62 -12.82 2.73
C VAL A 307 4.96 -11.83 3.85
N ARG A 308 4.57 -12.14 5.10
CA ARG A 308 4.74 -11.22 6.24
C ARG A 308 5.77 -11.67 7.26
N ASN A 309 5.99 -12.96 7.38
CA ASN A 309 6.94 -13.53 8.33
C ASN A 309 7.45 -14.89 7.86
N LEU A 310 8.53 -15.36 8.49
CA LEU A 310 9.25 -16.57 8.11
C LEU A 310 8.46 -17.88 8.32
N TYR A 311 7.38 -17.85 9.12
CA TYR A 311 6.69 -19.05 9.58
C TYR A 311 5.26 -19.18 9.05
N GLU A 312 4.71 -18.14 8.42
CA GLU A 312 3.32 -18.10 7.98
C GLU A 312 3.02 -19.17 6.94
N GLY A 313 3.87 -19.29 5.91
CA GLY A 313 3.77 -20.35 4.90
C GLY A 313 3.76 -21.74 5.52
N ARG A 314 4.71 -22.01 6.43
CA ARG A 314 4.78 -23.29 7.16
C ARG A 314 3.54 -23.55 8.01
N ASN A 315 3.09 -22.58 8.80
CA ASN A 315 1.95 -22.73 9.70
C ASN A 315 0.64 -22.94 8.94
N LYS A 316 0.48 -22.27 7.80
CA LYS A 316 -0.68 -22.41 6.91
C LYS A 316 -0.55 -23.54 5.90
N ARG A 317 0.60 -24.22 5.86
CA ARG A 317 0.95 -25.24 4.84
C ARG A 317 0.74 -24.71 3.42
N ASN A 318 1.15 -23.45 3.20
CA ASN A 318 1.04 -22.78 1.92
C ASN A 318 2.44 -22.34 1.44
N PRO A 319 3.03 -23.02 0.43
CA PRO A 319 4.36 -22.68 -0.07
C PRO A 319 4.39 -21.31 -0.75
N ASP A 320 3.26 -20.82 -1.28
CA ASP A 320 3.20 -19.49 -1.89
C ASP A 320 3.43 -18.37 -0.85
N LEU A 321 3.21 -18.63 0.44
CA LEU A 321 3.45 -17.71 1.55
C LEU A 321 4.82 -17.88 2.23
N GLU A 322 5.73 -18.69 1.68
CA GLU A 322 7.08 -18.85 2.23
C GLU A 322 8.01 -17.67 1.87
N PRO A 323 8.96 -17.29 2.72
CA PRO A 323 9.92 -16.24 2.39
C PRO A 323 10.76 -16.62 1.17
N TYR A 324 11.01 -15.65 0.29
CA TYR A 324 11.94 -15.83 -0.82
C TYR A 324 13.37 -15.92 -0.28
N THR A 325 14.04 -17.05 -0.50
CA THR A 325 15.42 -17.31 -0.04
C THR A 325 16.41 -17.46 -1.19
N THR A 326 15.92 -17.68 -2.41
CA THR A 326 16.72 -17.91 -3.61
C THR A 326 16.18 -17.10 -4.78
N VAL A 327 17.08 -16.69 -5.68
CA VAL A 327 16.74 -15.98 -6.92
C VAL A 327 16.05 -16.92 -7.92
N ASN A 328 16.31 -18.22 -7.83
CA ASN A 328 15.75 -19.25 -8.70
C ASN A 328 14.46 -19.88 -8.14
N ASP A 329 13.72 -19.12 -7.32
CA ASP A 329 12.46 -19.60 -6.74
C ASP A 329 11.41 -19.78 -7.85
N GLU A 330 10.79 -20.95 -7.92
CA GLU A 330 9.78 -21.27 -8.93
C GLU A 330 8.60 -20.28 -8.94
N ARG A 331 8.29 -19.67 -7.80
CA ARG A 331 7.23 -18.65 -7.71
C ARG A 331 7.62 -17.37 -8.43
N LEU A 332 8.90 -16.99 -8.42
CA LEU A 332 9.39 -15.85 -9.21
C LEU A 332 9.32 -16.16 -10.70
N HIS A 333 9.67 -17.39 -11.10
CA HIS A 333 9.48 -17.85 -12.48
C HIS A 333 8.00 -17.84 -12.90
N TRP A 334 7.10 -18.30 -12.03
CA TRP A 334 5.66 -18.26 -12.28
C TRP A 334 5.12 -16.82 -12.43
N LEU A 335 5.56 -15.88 -11.58
CA LEU A 335 5.18 -14.47 -11.68
C LEU A 335 5.67 -13.84 -12.99
N ARG A 336 6.87 -14.21 -13.44
CA ARG A 336 7.46 -13.65 -14.67
C ARG A 336 6.84 -14.26 -15.94
N GLU A 337 6.76 -15.58 -16.01
CA GLU A 337 6.44 -16.25 -17.28
C GLU A 337 4.94 -16.60 -17.38
N THR A 338 4.37 -17.21 -16.35
CA THR A 338 2.99 -17.71 -16.38
C THR A 338 1.96 -16.60 -16.17
N LEU A 339 2.20 -15.71 -15.20
CA LEU A 339 1.26 -14.63 -14.92
C LEU A 339 1.26 -13.58 -16.04
N LEU A 340 2.44 -13.14 -16.50
CA LEU A 340 2.52 -12.11 -17.55
C LEU A 340 1.90 -12.60 -18.87
N SER A 341 2.19 -13.84 -19.29
CA SER A 341 1.56 -14.43 -20.48
C SER A 341 0.04 -14.56 -20.34
N THR A 342 -0.45 -14.78 -19.12
CA THR A 342 -1.90 -14.86 -18.85
C THR A 342 -2.58 -13.50 -18.89
N LEU A 343 -1.91 -12.44 -18.43
CA LEU A 343 -2.49 -11.10 -18.31
C LEU A 343 -2.31 -10.24 -19.58
N ILE A 344 -1.24 -10.49 -20.33
CA ILE A 344 -0.89 -9.76 -21.56
C ILE A 344 -0.92 -10.77 -22.71
N PRO A 345 -2.10 -11.06 -23.29
CA PRO A 345 -2.19 -11.89 -24.48
C PRO A 345 -1.61 -11.11 -25.67
N GLY A 346 -0.32 -11.30 -25.96
CA GLY A 346 0.34 -10.83 -27.19
C GLY A 346 1.52 -9.89 -26.99
N ASN A 347 2.72 -10.46 -26.81
CA ASN A 347 3.97 -9.99 -27.39
C ASN A 347 4.87 -11.20 -27.73
N ASN A 348 4.23 -12.30 -28.14
CA ASN A 348 4.95 -13.34 -28.88
C ASN A 348 5.00 -12.85 -30.33
N GLN A 349 6.22 -12.73 -30.84
CA GLN A 349 6.61 -12.34 -32.20
C GLN A 349 5.75 -12.93 -33.30
#